data_AF-A0A7S0W820-F1
#
_entry.id   AF-A0A7S0W820-F1
#
_cell.length_a   1.000
_cell.length_b   1.000
_cell.length_c   1.000
_cell.angle_alpha   90.00
_cell.angle_beta   90.00
_cell.angle_gamma   90.00
#
_symmetry.space_group_name_H-M   'P 1'
#
loop_
_entity.id
_entity.type
_entity.pdbx_description
1 polymer ?
#
loop_
_entity_poly.entity_id
_entity_poly.type
_entity_poly.pdbx_seq_one_letter_code
_entity_poly.pdbx_strand_id
1 'polypeptide(L)'
;DSAKMRSISAALCALGVLLSCSSAAAESKDCDPKKDSGCNKFIRPFYPKECWAAYPGGPNCTRFHPGLSKTLRYIKHGQFLLQYADNSALKGYEANDVVQLGDYFTFTKFGGITSCNSPDFQRVNGILGFGLPQTMPMALPGMPTPQLPLPLLFDLTDPRVKDNDKNHMLKRRAFSFFSTDTQAEIQLGGIDPDSIVGEMQITTTIQPNDYAVPVHSVRFGDVELLQFSNPNMKVPVGCQGDECHSPFVAGILDSGTSCIVLPDAPVPGMIGNRPFTEWKHMIGGNTKKPSKKDSFFINIAGREYEIPFSDWYITQGSDSDQSCVQRMPGGMPMVLIGDVLFRRYVVMFDLTTFPGPVTIGIAKRNPHYKLSSKHEYVSKIAAHKQPAQVITETKAIKKGYHAAIASDRVPTVNHENTQYFVNVSIGTPRQKMPVIFDTGSSVFGVFSRCMPESVAADIGLPGIQCVFGQEAESAKRSDGAKARLQERMRAKLAVLRRRHDAALQQKQPSAGRA
;
A
#
# COMPACT_ATOMS: atom_id res chain seq x y z
N ASP A 1 -18.90 4.61 19.21
CA ASP A 1 -18.41 3.40 18.52
C ASP A 1 -18.94 3.33 17.09
N SER A 2 -18.11 3.69 16.09
CA SER A 2 -18.29 3.35 14.66
C SER A 2 -17.22 4.05 13.77
N ALA A 3 -15.93 3.91 14.08
CA ALA A 3 -14.86 4.18 13.12
C ALA A 3 -14.49 2.84 12.47
N LYS A 4 -15.07 2.57 11.28
CA LYS A 4 -14.86 1.31 10.54
C LYS A 4 -13.40 1.18 10.11
N MET A 5 -12.83 0.01 10.41
CA MET A 5 -11.59 -0.56 9.89
C MET A 5 -11.43 -0.28 8.38
N ARG A 6 -10.53 0.62 7.97
CA ARG A 6 -10.26 0.91 6.54
C ARG A 6 -8.80 1.27 6.28
N SER A 7 -7.93 0.37 6.71
CA SER A 7 -6.71 -0.08 6.03
C SER A 7 -6.29 -1.33 6.79
N ILE A 8 -7.04 -2.41 6.60
CA ILE A 8 -6.58 -3.70 7.09
C ILE A 8 -5.53 -4.17 6.09
N SER A 9 -4.28 -4.23 6.54
CA SER A 9 -3.17 -4.91 5.89
C SER A 9 -3.63 -6.12 5.08
N ALA A 10 -3.17 -6.27 3.84
CA ALA A 10 -3.38 -7.51 3.10
C ALA A 10 -2.78 -8.73 3.83
N ALA A 11 -1.88 -8.53 4.81
CA ALA A 11 -1.35 -9.57 5.68
C ALA A 11 -2.47 -10.31 6.45
N LEU A 12 -3.56 -9.63 6.81
CA LEU A 12 -4.71 -10.26 7.48
C LEU A 12 -5.53 -11.15 6.55
N CYS A 13 -5.37 -11.07 5.23
CA CYS A 13 -6.01 -12.00 4.28
C CYS A 13 -5.31 -13.36 4.17
N ALA A 14 -4.06 -13.47 4.60
CA ALA A 14 -3.28 -14.70 4.53
C ALA A 14 -3.63 -15.71 5.64
N LEU A 15 -4.14 -15.22 6.78
CA LEU A 15 -4.58 -16.03 7.91
C LEU A 15 -6.01 -16.55 7.68
N GLY A 16 -6.15 -17.47 6.72
CA GLY A 16 -7.39 -18.21 6.52
C GLY A 16 -7.72 -19.05 7.76
N VAL A 17 -8.72 -18.61 8.54
CA VAL A 17 -9.38 -19.46 9.53
C VAL A 17 -10.84 -19.64 9.14
N LEU A 18 -11.13 -20.85 8.67
CA LEU A 18 -12.46 -21.43 8.61
C LEU A 18 -13.05 -21.47 10.03
N LEU A 19 -13.87 -20.48 10.37
CA LEU A 19 -14.95 -20.66 11.33
C LEU A 19 -16.24 -20.27 10.62
N SER A 20 -17.10 -21.28 10.44
CA SER A 20 -18.45 -21.18 9.93
C SER A 20 -19.23 -20.08 10.65
N CYS A 21 -19.26 -18.87 10.10
CA CYS A 21 -20.12 -17.79 10.60
C CYS A 21 -21.52 -17.89 9.96
N SER A 22 -22.13 -19.07 10.04
CA SER A 22 -23.56 -19.25 9.74
C SER A 22 -24.37 -18.89 10.99
N SER A 23 -24.30 -17.63 11.45
CA SER A 23 -25.24 -16.96 12.39
C SER A 23 -24.57 -15.76 13.06
N ALA A 24 -24.49 -14.64 12.35
CA ALA A 24 -24.36 -13.32 12.97
C ALA A 24 -25.20 -12.29 12.20
N ALA A 25 -26.47 -12.66 11.94
CA ALA A 25 -27.51 -11.70 11.64
C ALA A 25 -28.00 -11.11 12.97
N ALA A 26 -27.31 -10.09 13.46
CA ALA A 26 -27.82 -9.19 14.49
C ALA A 26 -27.39 -7.78 14.12
N GLU A 27 -28.19 -7.15 13.26
CA GLU A 27 -28.12 -5.73 12.93
C GLU A 27 -28.22 -4.89 14.21
N SER A 28 -27.25 -4.02 14.47
CA SER A 28 -27.44 -2.94 15.44
C SER A 28 -28.40 -1.91 14.82
N LYS A 29 -29.61 -1.81 15.39
CA LYS A 29 -30.73 -0.97 14.95
C LYS A 29 -30.65 0.52 15.32
N ASP A 30 -29.49 1.07 15.69
CA ASP A 30 -29.43 2.42 16.27
C ASP A 30 -28.68 3.45 15.41
N CYS A 31 -29.13 3.69 14.17
CA CYS A 31 -28.81 4.90 13.43
C CYS A 31 -30.02 5.31 12.57
N ASP A 32 -30.86 6.23 13.06
CA ASP A 32 -31.91 6.90 12.26
C ASP A 32 -31.30 8.15 11.58
N PRO A 33 -31.10 8.12 10.25
CA PRO A 33 -30.43 9.21 9.53
C PRO A 33 -31.23 10.52 9.51
N LYS A 34 -32.46 10.55 10.03
CA LYS A 34 -33.29 11.77 10.11
C LYS A 34 -33.26 12.46 11.47
N LYS A 35 -32.81 11.79 12.55
CA LYS A 35 -32.84 12.35 13.92
C LYS A 35 -31.46 12.63 14.50
N ASP A 36 -30.42 11.92 14.08
CA ASP A 36 -29.05 12.14 14.56
C ASP A 36 -28.26 13.08 13.64
N SER A 37 -28.34 14.37 13.93
CA SER A 37 -27.54 15.42 13.26
C SER A 37 -26.01 15.28 13.44
N GLY A 38 -25.54 14.27 14.20
CA GLY A 38 -24.14 13.88 14.36
C GLY A 38 -23.67 12.73 13.45
N CYS A 39 -24.57 11.97 12.83
CA CYS A 39 -24.21 10.80 12.01
C CYS A 39 -23.77 11.14 10.58
N ASN A 40 -24.07 12.36 10.11
CA ASN A 40 -23.72 12.85 8.76
C ASN A 40 -22.86 14.12 8.77
N LYS A 41 -22.22 14.46 9.90
CA LYS A 41 -21.42 15.69 10.04
C LYS A 41 -19.90 15.50 10.09
N PHE A 42 -19.40 14.27 9.98
CA PHE A 42 -17.97 13.98 10.15
C PHE A 42 -17.22 13.53 8.89
N ILE A 43 -17.71 13.91 7.70
CA ILE A 43 -16.86 14.04 6.51
C ILE A 43 -17.38 15.23 5.71
N ARG A 44 -16.89 16.45 6.01
CA ARG A 44 -16.67 17.38 4.91
C ARG A 44 -15.36 16.94 4.28
N PRO A 45 -15.35 16.43 3.05
CA PRO A 45 -14.11 16.12 2.38
C PRO A 45 -13.45 17.48 2.09
N PHE A 46 -12.53 17.92 2.94
CA PHE A 46 -11.59 18.98 2.57
C PHE A 46 -10.53 18.34 1.64
N TYR A 47 -10.99 17.89 0.46
CA TYR A 47 -10.12 17.63 -0.68
C TYR A 47 -10.28 18.85 -1.58
N PRO A 48 -9.42 19.87 -1.48
CA PRO A 48 -9.41 20.91 -2.49
C PRO A 48 -9.06 20.25 -3.81
N LYS A 49 -10.05 20.04 -4.71
CA LYS A 49 -10.06 19.83 -6.18
C LYS A 49 -8.86 19.17 -6.91
N GLU A 50 -7.91 18.61 -6.21
CA GLU A 50 -6.58 18.33 -6.71
C GLU A 50 -6.28 16.92 -6.32
N CYS A 51 -6.09 16.11 -7.33
CA CYS A 51 -5.24 14.98 -7.13
C CYS A 51 -3.86 15.44 -7.47
N TRP A 52 -2.97 15.18 -6.53
CA TRP A 52 -1.77 15.97 -6.33
C TRP A 52 -1.08 16.28 -7.65
N ALA A 53 -1.25 17.52 -8.10
CA ALA A 53 -0.74 18.03 -9.36
C ALA A 53 0.77 18.33 -9.29
N ALA A 54 1.52 17.42 -8.67
CA ALA A 54 2.88 17.12 -9.10
C ALA A 54 2.93 15.87 -10.00
N TYR A 55 1.94 14.94 -9.97
CA TYR A 55 1.78 13.84 -10.94
C TYR A 55 0.30 13.33 -10.98
N PRO A 56 -0.29 12.98 -12.15
CA PRO A 56 -1.74 13.04 -12.39
C PRO A 56 -2.59 11.99 -11.64
N GLY A 57 -3.75 12.40 -11.06
CA GLY A 57 -4.45 11.62 -10.02
C GLY A 57 -6.00 11.69 -9.79
N GLY A 58 -6.83 12.50 -10.48
CA GLY A 58 -8.26 12.71 -10.11
C GLY A 58 -9.26 11.87 -10.88
N PRO A 59 -10.40 12.40 -11.32
CA PRO A 59 -10.98 11.95 -12.59
C PRO A 59 -9.89 11.87 -13.70
N ASN A 60 -8.81 12.65 -13.51
CA ASN A 60 -7.49 12.63 -14.14
C ASN A 60 -6.43 11.75 -13.43
N CYS A 61 -6.79 10.62 -12.81
CA CYS A 61 -5.84 9.61 -12.28
C CYS A 61 -5.04 9.06 -13.43
N THR A 62 -3.71 9.08 -13.33
CA THR A 62 -2.86 8.35 -14.28
C THR A 62 -3.21 6.89 -14.15
N ARG A 63 -3.94 6.37 -15.14
CA ARG A 63 -4.27 4.95 -15.23
C ARG A 63 -3.35 4.34 -16.26
N PHE A 64 -2.94 3.11 -16.00
CA PHE A 64 -2.19 2.35 -16.97
C PHE A 64 -3.03 2.24 -18.25
N HIS A 65 -2.47 2.66 -19.38
CA HIS A 65 -3.12 2.61 -20.67
C HIS A 65 -2.54 1.41 -21.44
N PRO A 66 -3.24 0.27 -21.46
CA PRO A 66 -2.67 -0.94 -22.04
C PRO A 66 -2.37 -0.79 -23.54
N GLY A 67 -3.24 -0.09 -24.27
CA GLY A 67 -3.04 0.18 -25.70
C GLY A 67 -1.85 1.07 -26.08
N LEU A 68 -1.18 1.72 -25.11
CA LEU A 68 0.03 2.51 -25.37
C LEU A 68 1.31 1.69 -25.25
N SER A 69 1.28 0.52 -24.61
CA SER A 69 2.46 -0.33 -24.45
C SER A 69 2.56 -1.36 -25.57
N LYS A 70 3.68 -1.34 -26.30
CA LYS A 70 3.99 -2.31 -27.36
C LYS A 70 4.45 -3.66 -26.81
N THR A 71 4.95 -3.68 -25.58
CA THR A 71 5.51 -4.86 -24.91
C THR A 71 4.49 -5.60 -24.05
N LEU A 72 3.31 -5.02 -23.82
CA LEU A 72 2.25 -5.65 -23.05
C LEU A 72 1.85 -7.02 -23.64
N ARG A 73 1.73 -8.01 -22.77
CA ARG A 73 1.26 -9.35 -23.08
C ARG A 73 0.19 -9.77 -22.06
N TYR A 74 -1.07 -9.76 -22.47
CA TYR A 74 -2.15 -10.28 -21.63
C TYR A 74 -1.97 -11.77 -21.36
N ILE A 75 -2.33 -12.20 -20.16
CA ILE A 75 -2.37 -13.63 -19.81
C ILE A 75 -3.75 -14.16 -20.16
N LYS A 76 -3.81 -15.18 -21.02
CA LYS A 76 -5.06 -15.83 -21.40
C LYS A 76 -5.72 -16.44 -20.16
N HIS A 77 -6.99 -16.11 -19.93
CA HIS A 77 -7.76 -16.44 -18.73
C HIS A 77 -7.16 -15.92 -17.41
N GLY A 78 -6.17 -15.02 -17.46
CA GLY A 78 -5.53 -14.45 -16.28
C GLY A 78 -6.43 -13.42 -15.61
N GLN A 79 -7.13 -13.82 -14.55
CA GLN A 79 -7.96 -12.95 -13.74
C GLN A 79 -7.20 -12.43 -12.53
N PHE A 80 -7.29 -11.12 -12.28
CA PHE A 80 -6.79 -10.53 -11.05
C PHE A 80 -7.97 -10.33 -10.09
N LEU A 81 -7.91 -10.99 -8.93
CA LEU A 81 -8.91 -10.87 -7.87
C LEU A 81 -8.19 -10.78 -6.53
N LEU A 82 -8.29 -9.62 -5.88
CA LEU A 82 -7.81 -9.40 -4.53
C LEU A 82 -9.01 -8.98 -3.66
N GLN A 83 -9.18 -9.62 -2.51
CA GLN A 83 -10.21 -9.27 -1.53
C GLN A 83 -9.55 -9.04 -0.17
N TYR A 84 -9.96 -7.99 0.52
CA TYR A 84 -9.49 -7.61 1.86
C TYR A 84 -10.45 -8.09 2.95
N ALA A 85 -9.98 -8.12 4.20
CA ALA A 85 -10.73 -8.57 5.36
C ALA A 85 -12.00 -7.73 5.64
N ASP A 86 -12.03 -6.48 5.18
CA ASP A 86 -13.19 -5.58 5.29
C ASP A 86 -14.23 -5.76 4.16
N ASN A 87 -14.05 -6.79 3.32
CA ASN A 87 -14.81 -7.09 2.09
C ASN A 87 -14.61 -6.09 0.94
N SER A 88 -13.64 -5.19 1.03
CA SER A 88 -13.19 -4.48 -0.15
C SER A 88 -12.51 -5.44 -1.13
N ALA A 89 -12.63 -5.19 -2.43
CA ALA A 89 -12.15 -6.06 -3.48
C ALA A 89 -11.67 -5.26 -4.70
N LEU A 90 -10.57 -5.73 -5.28
CA LEU A 90 -9.99 -5.26 -6.53
C LEU A 90 -10.12 -6.38 -7.56
N LYS A 91 -10.67 -6.05 -8.72
CA LYS A 91 -10.89 -6.99 -9.82
C LYS A 91 -10.27 -6.46 -11.10
N GLY A 92 -9.73 -7.36 -11.91
CA GLY A 92 -8.99 -6.99 -13.10
C GLY A 92 -8.49 -8.18 -13.91
N TYR A 93 -7.46 -7.92 -14.70
CA TYR A 93 -6.79 -8.91 -15.54
C TYR A 93 -5.32 -9.06 -15.12
N GLU A 94 -4.70 -10.17 -15.47
CA GLU A 94 -3.24 -10.31 -15.40
C GLU A 94 -2.58 -10.04 -16.74
N ALA A 95 -1.44 -9.37 -16.71
CA ALA A 95 -0.61 -9.16 -17.88
C ALA A 95 0.87 -9.19 -17.51
N ASN A 96 1.72 -9.43 -18.50
CA ASN A 96 3.15 -9.20 -18.40
C ASN A 96 3.53 -7.94 -19.15
N ASP A 97 4.40 -7.13 -18.57
CA ASP A 97 5.04 -6.02 -19.27
C ASP A 97 6.40 -5.72 -18.63
N VAL A 98 7.17 -4.81 -19.23
CA VAL A 98 8.40 -4.32 -18.61
C VAL A 98 8.03 -3.38 -17.46
N VAL A 99 8.41 -3.73 -16.23
CA VAL A 99 8.17 -2.92 -15.03
C VAL A 99 9.52 -2.43 -14.49
N GLN A 100 9.57 -1.17 -14.09
CA GLN A 100 10.76 -0.53 -13.55
C GLN A 100 10.46 0.10 -12.19
N LEU A 101 11.36 -0.11 -11.24
CA LEU A 101 11.43 0.54 -9.94
C LEU A 101 12.86 1.00 -9.71
N GLY A 102 13.05 2.30 -9.50
CA GLY A 102 14.39 2.88 -9.48
C GLY A 102 15.14 2.61 -10.78
N ASP A 103 16.39 2.15 -10.68
CA ASP A 103 17.18 1.78 -11.85
C ASP A 103 16.88 0.36 -12.37
N TYR A 104 16.19 -0.46 -11.58
CA TYR A 104 15.97 -1.87 -11.88
C TYR A 104 14.70 -2.08 -12.67
N PHE A 105 14.77 -2.93 -13.69
CA PHE A 105 13.62 -3.29 -14.50
C PHE A 105 13.70 -4.71 -15.02
N THR A 106 12.54 -5.33 -15.15
CA THR A 106 12.41 -6.67 -15.73
C THR A 106 11.06 -6.83 -16.41
N PHE A 107 10.90 -7.86 -17.22
CA PHE A 107 9.62 -8.25 -17.79
C PHE A 107 8.91 -9.18 -16.80
N THR A 108 7.79 -8.72 -16.22
CA THR A 108 7.15 -9.36 -15.07
C THR A 108 5.62 -9.27 -15.17
N LYS A 109 4.96 -10.15 -14.42
CA LYS A 109 3.50 -10.20 -14.28
C LYS A 109 3.00 -9.11 -13.30
N PHE A 110 1.88 -8.49 -13.62
CA PHE A 110 1.17 -7.57 -12.73
C PHE A 110 -0.36 -7.66 -12.94
N GLY A 111 -1.10 -7.12 -11.97
CA GLY A 111 -2.56 -6.95 -12.07
C GLY A 111 -2.98 -5.62 -12.69
N GLY A 112 -3.78 -5.65 -13.75
CA GLY A 112 -4.48 -4.48 -14.29
C GLY A 112 -5.87 -4.35 -13.65
N ILE A 113 -6.01 -3.51 -12.63
CA ILE A 113 -7.25 -3.32 -11.87
C ILE A 113 -8.24 -2.49 -12.68
N THR A 114 -9.40 -3.06 -12.99
CA THR A 114 -10.46 -2.42 -13.79
C THR A 114 -11.74 -2.13 -12.99
N SER A 115 -11.87 -2.72 -11.79
CA SER A 115 -13.01 -2.52 -10.90
C SER A 115 -12.57 -2.59 -9.44
N CYS A 116 -13.19 -1.76 -8.60
CA CYS A 116 -13.02 -1.73 -7.15
C CYS A 116 -14.36 -1.35 -6.49
N ASN A 117 -14.68 -1.96 -5.35
CA ASN A 117 -15.91 -1.68 -4.59
C ASN A 117 -15.68 -0.78 -3.35
N SER A 118 -14.47 -0.27 -3.12
CA SER A 118 -14.16 0.59 -1.97
C SER A 118 -13.80 2.02 -2.41
N PRO A 119 -14.34 3.05 -1.74
CA PRO A 119 -13.97 4.44 -1.98
C PRO A 119 -12.51 4.74 -1.63
N ASP A 120 -11.88 3.93 -0.79
CA ASP A 120 -10.52 4.15 -0.28
C ASP A 120 -9.48 4.07 -1.42
N PHE A 121 -9.79 3.33 -2.49
CA PHE A 121 -8.94 3.21 -3.66
C PHE A 121 -9.26 4.20 -4.79
N GLN A 122 -10.13 5.19 -4.58
CA GLN A 122 -10.54 6.13 -5.65
C GLN A 122 -9.46 7.16 -6.05
N ARG A 123 -8.38 7.31 -5.26
CA ARG A 123 -7.31 8.32 -5.47
C ARG A 123 -5.90 7.72 -5.52
N VAL A 124 -5.80 6.43 -5.83
CA VAL A 124 -4.52 5.70 -5.88
C VAL A 124 -4.36 5.06 -7.25
N ASN A 125 -3.16 5.06 -7.80
CA ASN A 125 -2.92 4.53 -9.15
C ASN A 125 -2.54 3.04 -9.13
N GLY A 126 -2.33 2.46 -7.95
CA GLY A 126 -2.02 1.06 -7.77
C GLY A 126 -1.41 0.78 -6.41
N ILE A 127 -0.99 -0.47 -6.22
CA ILE A 127 -0.32 -0.99 -5.04
C ILE A 127 0.95 -1.70 -5.51
N LEU A 128 2.05 -1.40 -4.85
CA LEU A 128 3.34 -2.05 -4.96
C LEU A 128 3.63 -2.76 -3.64
N GLY A 129 3.14 -4.00 -3.58
CA GLY A 129 3.38 -4.89 -2.46
C GLY A 129 4.83 -5.34 -2.39
N PHE A 130 5.43 -5.18 -1.21
CA PHE A 130 6.76 -5.61 -0.84
C PHE A 130 6.73 -6.71 0.22
N GLY A 131 5.56 -7.29 0.50
CA GLY A 131 5.36 -8.44 1.37
C GLY A 131 5.90 -9.75 0.79
N LEU A 132 5.92 -10.80 1.63
CA LEU A 132 6.37 -12.13 1.25
C LEU A 132 5.35 -12.83 0.33
N PRO A 133 5.77 -13.60 -0.68
CA PRO A 133 4.85 -14.34 -1.54
C PRO A 133 3.88 -15.19 -0.72
N GLN A 134 2.58 -14.98 -0.93
CA GLN A 134 1.54 -15.71 -0.21
C GLN A 134 1.37 -17.10 -0.81
N THR A 135 1.58 -18.15 -0.03
CA THR A 135 1.06 -19.49 -0.37
C THR A 135 -0.36 -19.59 0.18
N MET A 136 -1.37 -19.39 -0.68
CA MET A 136 -2.78 -19.57 -0.27
C MET A 136 -3.00 -21.02 0.18
N PRO A 137 -3.42 -21.30 1.43
CA PRO A 137 -3.48 -22.68 1.94
C PRO A 137 -4.59 -23.56 1.36
N MET A 138 -5.38 -23.10 0.39
CA MET A 138 -6.58 -23.83 -0.03
C MET A 138 -6.77 -23.76 -1.54
N ALA A 139 -6.27 -24.77 -2.25
CA ALA A 139 -6.95 -25.23 -3.45
C ALA A 139 -8.24 -25.92 -3.01
N LEU A 140 -9.39 -25.27 -3.25
CA LEU A 140 -10.66 -25.98 -3.21
C LEU A 140 -10.61 -27.07 -4.30
N PRO A 141 -10.94 -28.34 -3.99
CA PRO A 141 -10.94 -29.40 -4.99
C PRO A 141 -11.79 -29.00 -6.20
N GLY A 142 -11.17 -28.92 -7.38
CA GLY A 142 -11.85 -28.56 -8.63
C GLY A 142 -11.91 -27.07 -8.98
N MET A 143 -11.37 -26.17 -8.15
CA MET A 143 -11.25 -24.74 -8.47
C MET A 143 -9.77 -24.35 -8.61
N PRO A 144 -9.33 -23.77 -9.74
CA PRO A 144 -7.98 -23.22 -9.84
C PRO A 144 -7.82 -22.11 -8.81
N THR A 145 -6.78 -22.20 -7.97
CA THR A 145 -6.41 -21.10 -7.07
C THR A 145 -5.94 -19.92 -7.93
N PRO A 146 -6.57 -18.73 -7.83
CA PRO A 146 -6.02 -17.55 -8.47
C PRO A 146 -4.66 -17.28 -7.82
N GLN A 147 -3.58 -17.57 -8.53
CA GLN A 147 -2.24 -17.30 -8.04
C GLN A 147 -1.90 -15.85 -8.39
N LEU A 148 -2.02 -14.97 -7.40
CA LEU A 148 -1.64 -13.57 -7.52
C LEU A 148 -0.20 -13.47 -8.07
N PRO A 149 0.11 -12.42 -8.86
CA PRO A 149 1.48 -12.17 -9.30
C PRO A 149 2.45 -12.15 -8.12
N LEU A 150 3.68 -12.62 -8.33
CA LEU A 150 4.73 -12.47 -7.34
C LEU A 150 4.98 -10.98 -7.06
N PRO A 151 5.38 -10.60 -5.84
CA PRO A 151 5.80 -9.24 -5.55
C PRO A 151 6.93 -8.81 -6.48
N LEU A 152 6.89 -7.57 -6.98
CA LEU A 152 7.86 -7.06 -7.98
C LEU A 152 9.32 -7.28 -7.56
N LEU A 153 9.63 -7.14 -6.27
CA LEU A 153 10.99 -7.33 -5.76
C LEU A 153 11.54 -8.75 -6.04
N PHE A 154 10.69 -9.78 -6.05
CA PHE A 154 11.11 -11.15 -6.36
C PHE A 154 11.52 -11.29 -7.81
N ASP A 155 10.76 -10.71 -8.74
CA ASP A 155 11.10 -10.74 -10.16
C ASP A 155 12.29 -9.84 -10.48
N LEU A 156 12.45 -8.69 -9.81
CA LEU A 156 13.63 -7.83 -9.94
C LEU A 156 14.92 -8.46 -9.37
N THR A 157 14.81 -9.56 -8.64
CA THR A 157 15.94 -10.25 -7.98
C THR A 157 15.99 -11.74 -8.34
N ASP A 158 15.36 -12.13 -9.44
CA ASP A 158 15.38 -13.52 -9.90
C ASP A 158 16.79 -13.88 -10.38
N PRO A 159 17.52 -14.81 -9.71
CA PRO A 159 18.89 -15.17 -10.09
C PRO A 159 18.98 -15.87 -11.46
N ARG A 160 17.85 -16.31 -12.01
CA ARG A 160 17.77 -16.95 -13.34
C ARG A 160 17.79 -15.92 -14.47
N VAL A 161 17.47 -14.65 -14.18
CA VAL A 161 17.42 -13.56 -15.17
C VAL A 161 18.72 -12.76 -15.05
N LYS A 162 19.46 -12.63 -16.16
CA LYS A 162 20.75 -11.93 -16.20
C LYS A 162 20.62 -10.57 -16.87
N ASP A 163 21.32 -9.56 -16.36
CA ASP A 163 21.40 -8.22 -16.95
C ASP A 163 21.66 -8.24 -18.46
N ASN A 164 20.87 -7.46 -19.20
CA ASN A 164 21.03 -7.21 -20.63
C ASN A 164 20.17 -5.98 -21.04
N ASP A 165 20.09 -5.67 -22.33
CA ASP A 165 19.32 -4.51 -22.84
C ASP A 165 17.82 -4.54 -22.49
N LYS A 166 17.26 -5.70 -22.11
CA LYS A 166 15.85 -5.89 -21.77
C LYS A 166 15.57 -5.97 -20.28
N ASN A 167 16.60 -6.09 -19.43
CA ASN A 167 16.43 -6.12 -17.99
C ASN A 167 17.69 -5.66 -17.23
N HIS A 168 17.48 -4.95 -16.12
CA HIS A 168 18.50 -4.57 -15.15
C HIS A 168 18.05 -5.02 -13.76
N MET A 169 18.78 -5.98 -13.19
CA MET A 169 18.37 -6.78 -12.04
C MET A 169 19.04 -6.29 -10.76
N LEU A 170 18.29 -6.30 -9.67
CA LEU A 170 18.81 -6.03 -8.34
C LEU A 170 19.53 -7.28 -7.82
N LYS A 171 20.81 -7.14 -7.47
CA LYS A 171 21.67 -8.28 -7.09
C LYS A 171 21.26 -8.96 -5.79
N ARG A 172 20.69 -8.22 -4.85
CA ARG A 172 20.30 -8.74 -3.54
C ARG A 172 18.83 -8.46 -3.28
N ARG A 173 18.08 -9.51 -2.93
CA ARG A 173 16.70 -9.40 -2.48
C ARG A 173 16.62 -8.90 -1.05
N ALA A 174 16.92 -7.62 -0.88
CA ALA A 174 16.79 -6.92 0.38
C ALA A 174 16.33 -5.49 0.10
N PHE A 175 15.69 -4.85 1.08
CA PHE A 175 15.38 -3.43 1.04
C PHE A 175 15.29 -2.87 2.46
N SER A 176 15.42 -1.56 2.61
CA SER A 176 15.11 -0.86 3.86
C SER A 176 14.05 0.20 3.62
N PHE A 177 13.23 0.46 4.62
CA PHE A 177 12.18 1.47 4.57
C PHE A 177 12.13 2.27 5.88
N PHE A 178 11.90 3.58 5.74
CA PHE A 178 11.65 4.51 6.84
C PHE A 178 10.97 5.77 6.31
N SER A 179 10.39 6.52 7.24
CA SER A 179 9.67 7.76 6.97
C SER A 179 10.13 8.89 7.89
N THR A 180 9.73 10.09 7.52
CA THR A 180 9.67 11.30 8.35
C THR A 180 8.23 11.82 8.26
N ASP A 181 7.91 12.93 8.92
CA ASP A 181 6.57 13.50 8.88
C ASP A 181 6.10 13.94 7.47
N THR A 182 7.04 14.08 6.51
CA THR A 182 6.75 14.64 5.17
C THR A 182 7.37 13.87 4.01
N GLN A 183 8.29 12.94 4.29
CA GLN A 183 9.04 12.21 3.27
C GLN A 183 9.24 10.76 3.72
N ALA A 184 9.56 9.87 2.78
CA ALA A 184 10.00 8.52 3.11
C ALA A 184 10.98 8.03 2.04
N GLU A 185 11.74 6.98 2.34
CA GLU A 185 12.76 6.45 1.43
C GLU A 185 12.75 4.92 1.43
N ILE A 186 12.84 4.34 0.24
CA ILE A 186 13.11 2.92 0.04
C ILE A 186 14.56 2.80 -0.41
N GLN A 187 15.33 1.98 0.28
CA GLN A 187 16.70 1.66 -0.08
C GLN A 187 16.75 0.25 -0.64
N LEU A 188 17.10 0.08 -1.92
CA LEU A 188 17.07 -1.23 -2.58
C LEU A 188 18.41 -1.94 -2.45
N GLY A 189 18.38 -3.24 -2.17
CA GLY A 189 19.56 -4.11 -2.05
C GLY A 189 20.15 -4.20 -0.65
N GLY A 190 19.67 -3.41 0.31
CA GLY A 190 20.21 -3.37 1.67
C GLY A 190 19.84 -2.08 2.41
N ILE A 191 20.80 -1.54 3.16
CA ILE A 191 20.68 -0.31 3.94
C ILE A 191 21.79 0.69 3.61
N ASP A 192 21.50 1.98 3.69
CA ASP A 192 22.48 3.07 3.79
C ASP A 192 22.90 3.23 5.26
N PRO A 193 24.16 2.92 5.66
CA PRO A 193 24.59 3.02 7.05
C PRO A 193 24.45 4.42 7.66
N ASP A 194 24.48 5.48 6.85
CA ASP A 194 24.34 6.85 7.36
C ASP A 194 22.88 7.16 7.78
N SER A 195 21.92 6.32 7.37
CA SER A 195 20.50 6.47 7.72
C SER A 195 20.17 6.07 9.16
N ILE A 196 21.13 5.48 9.89
CA ILE A 196 20.94 4.98 11.25
C ILE A 196 21.94 5.59 12.23
N VAL A 197 21.59 5.55 13.52
CA VAL A 197 22.50 5.84 14.63
C VAL A 197 22.56 4.65 15.58
N GLY A 198 23.78 4.32 16.02
CA GLY A 198 24.01 3.20 16.92
C GLY A 198 23.94 1.84 16.20
N GLU A 199 23.41 0.85 16.90
CA GLU A 199 23.42 -0.54 16.48
C GLU A 199 22.10 -0.94 15.81
N MET A 200 22.16 -1.94 14.94
CA MET A 200 20.99 -2.53 14.32
C MET A 200 20.69 -3.86 15.01
N GLN A 201 19.52 -3.95 15.66
CA GLN A 201 19.01 -5.23 16.15
C GLN A 201 18.62 -6.08 14.94
N ILE A 202 19.06 -7.33 14.90
CA ILE A 202 18.63 -8.27 13.87
C ILE A 202 17.80 -9.39 14.51
N THR A 203 16.66 -9.66 13.90
CA THR A 203 15.80 -10.80 14.20
C THR A 203 15.38 -11.50 12.91
N THR A 204 14.60 -12.56 13.02
CA THR A 204 14.02 -13.26 11.87
C THR A 204 12.51 -13.27 11.95
N THR A 205 11.85 -13.41 10.81
CA THR A 205 10.40 -13.63 10.83
C THR A 205 10.06 -14.95 11.52
N ILE A 206 8.95 -14.97 12.25
CA ILE A 206 8.43 -16.15 12.95
C ILE A 206 7.40 -16.92 12.12
N GLN A 207 7.01 -16.37 10.96
CA GLN A 207 6.04 -16.95 10.02
C GLN A 207 6.53 -16.77 8.57
N PRO A 208 6.11 -17.64 7.63
CA PRO A 208 6.62 -17.66 6.26
C PRO A 208 5.98 -16.63 5.32
N ASN A 209 4.84 -16.05 5.69
CA ASN A 209 3.96 -15.31 4.77
C ASN A 209 3.85 -13.82 5.07
N ASP A 210 4.44 -13.35 6.18
CA ASP A 210 4.41 -11.95 6.59
C ASP A 210 5.71 -11.56 7.29
N TYR A 211 5.85 -10.26 7.56
CA TYR A 211 6.95 -9.73 8.35
C TYR A 211 6.62 -9.77 9.85
N ALA A 212 6.11 -10.90 10.34
CA ALA A 212 5.86 -11.12 11.75
C ALA A 212 7.16 -11.32 12.52
N VAL A 213 7.36 -10.51 13.55
CA VAL A 213 8.45 -10.58 14.53
C VAL A 213 7.88 -10.90 15.92
N PRO A 214 8.65 -11.50 16.83
CA PRO A 214 8.15 -11.81 18.17
C PRO A 214 8.03 -10.52 19.01
N VAL A 215 6.82 -10.24 19.51
CA VAL A 215 6.55 -9.13 20.45
C VAL A 215 6.33 -9.68 21.84
N HIS A 216 7.24 -9.37 22.76
CA HIS A 216 7.23 -9.87 24.14
C HIS A 216 6.53 -8.94 25.13
N SER A 217 6.38 -7.66 24.81
CA SER A 217 5.78 -6.66 25.70
C SER A 217 5.29 -5.47 24.88
N VAL A 218 4.19 -4.88 25.34
CA VAL A 218 3.71 -3.58 24.87
C VAL A 218 3.34 -2.77 26.11
N ARG A 219 4.18 -1.78 26.44
CA ARG A 219 3.93 -0.86 27.54
C ARG A 219 3.40 0.48 27.06
N PHE A 220 2.60 1.14 27.90
CA PHE A 220 2.24 2.54 27.75
C PHE A 220 2.59 3.33 29.02
N GLY A 221 3.63 4.17 28.91
CA GLY A 221 4.38 4.63 30.09
C GLY A 221 4.89 3.41 30.85
N ASP A 222 4.58 3.34 32.14
CA ASP A 222 5.02 2.23 33.00
C ASP A 222 4.08 1.01 33.06
N VAL A 223 2.96 1.03 32.34
CA VAL A 223 1.93 -0.01 32.41
C VAL A 223 2.11 -1.03 31.28
N GLU A 224 2.23 -2.30 31.63
CA GLU A 224 2.20 -3.41 30.67
C GLU A 224 0.77 -3.64 30.16
N LEU A 225 0.57 -3.41 28.86
CA LEU A 225 -0.71 -3.64 28.18
C LEU A 225 -0.82 -5.07 27.65
N LEU A 226 0.28 -5.75 27.32
CA LEU A 226 0.24 -7.12 26.80
C LEU A 226 0.47 -8.12 27.94
N GLN A 227 -0.61 -8.52 28.62
CA GLN A 227 -0.52 -9.44 29.75
C GLN A 227 -0.72 -10.88 29.28
N PHE A 228 0.34 -11.67 29.33
CA PHE A 228 0.26 -13.10 29.01
C PHE A 228 -0.45 -13.87 30.12
N SER A 229 -1.35 -14.79 29.76
CA SER A 229 -2.09 -15.61 30.74
C SER A 229 -1.17 -16.47 31.62
N ASN A 230 0.00 -16.87 31.07
CA ASN A 230 1.06 -17.53 31.81
C ASN A 230 2.41 -16.85 31.45
N PRO A 231 2.88 -15.87 32.24
CA PRO A 231 4.14 -15.17 31.97
C PRO A 231 5.37 -16.08 32.08
N ASN A 232 5.24 -17.22 32.77
CA ASN A 232 6.31 -18.21 32.92
C ASN A 232 6.33 -19.26 31.80
N MET A 233 5.37 -19.20 30.85
CA MET A 233 5.34 -20.12 29.72
C MET A 233 6.60 -19.94 28.87
N LYS A 234 7.31 -21.03 28.61
CA LYS A 234 8.41 -21.06 27.66
C LYS A 234 7.92 -21.50 26.30
N VAL A 235 8.30 -20.74 25.27
CA VAL A 235 7.94 -21.03 23.87
C VAL A 235 9.17 -21.44 23.05
N PRO A 236 9.06 -22.48 22.19
CA PRO A 236 7.89 -23.35 22.00
C PRO A 236 7.59 -24.19 23.27
N VAL A 237 6.31 -24.54 23.47
CA VAL A 237 5.85 -25.23 24.68
C VAL A 237 6.63 -26.52 24.91
N GLY A 238 7.18 -26.70 26.12
CA GLY A 238 7.96 -27.87 26.49
C GLY A 238 9.43 -27.84 26.06
N CYS A 239 9.91 -26.71 25.50
CA CYS A 239 11.34 -26.52 25.25
C CYS A 239 12.16 -26.62 26.56
N GLN A 240 13.45 -26.95 26.41
CA GLN A 240 14.44 -26.92 27.49
C GLN A 240 15.73 -26.28 26.98
N GLY A 241 16.38 -25.45 27.81
CA GLY A 241 17.65 -24.78 27.47
C GLY A 241 17.49 -23.46 26.70
N ASP A 242 18.54 -23.06 25.98
CA ASP A 242 18.67 -21.73 25.35
C ASP A 242 17.73 -21.50 24.15
N GLU A 243 16.95 -22.49 23.74
CA GLU A 243 15.94 -22.37 22.67
C GLU A 243 14.56 -21.97 23.22
N CYS A 244 14.46 -21.78 24.54
CA CYS A 244 13.26 -21.31 25.20
C CYS A 244 13.19 -19.80 25.28
N HIS A 245 12.10 -19.25 24.75
CA HIS A 245 11.82 -17.82 24.83
C HIS A 245 10.69 -17.55 25.82
N SER A 246 10.67 -16.33 26.35
CA SER A 246 9.49 -15.77 27.03
C SER A 246 8.31 -15.74 26.06
N PRO A 247 7.05 -15.76 26.56
CA PRO A 247 5.90 -15.76 25.67
C PRO A 247 5.91 -14.49 24.79
N PHE A 248 5.40 -14.63 23.57
CA PHE A 248 5.28 -13.53 22.61
C PHE A 248 3.98 -13.66 21.82
N VAL A 249 3.55 -12.55 21.23
CA VAL A 249 2.56 -12.52 20.14
C VAL A 249 3.24 -12.16 18.84
N ALA A 250 2.61 -12.46 17.71
CA ALA A 250 3.10 -11.99 16.42
C ALA A 250 2.90 -10.48 16.30
N GLY A 251 3.97 -9.74 16.00
CA GLY A 251 3.93 -8.34 15.61
C GLY A 251 4.25 -8.19 14.13
N ILE A 252 3.32 -7.74 13.29
CA ILE A 252 3.58 -7.55 11.86
C ILE A 252 4.09 -6.13 11.61
N LEU A 253 5.24 -6.00 10.96
CA LEU A 253 5.81 -4.74 10.50
C LEU A 253 5.19 -4.35 9.15
N ASP A 254 4.32 -3.34 9.14
CA ASP A 254 3.43 -3.06 8.01
C ASP A 254 3.39 -1.58 7.63
N SER A 255 4.03 -1.20 6.53
CA SER A 255 3.98 0.17 6.00
C SER A 255 2.63 0.54 5.40
N GLY A 256 1.75 -0.43 5.10
CA GLY A 256 0.38 -0.22 4.62
C GLY A 256 -0.60 0.16 5.74
N THR A 257 -0.18 0.00 7.01
CA THR A 257 -0.91 0.44 8.19
C THR A 257 -0.19 1.64 8.82
N SER A 258 -0.92 2.70 9.16
CA SER A 258 -0.31 3.90 9.76
C SER A 258 -0.07 3.78 11.27
N CYS A 259 -0.84 2.91 11.94
CA CYS A 259 -1.03 2.95 13.40
C CYS A 259 -0.55 1.69 14.13
N ILE A 260 -0.43 1.80 15.45
CA ILE A 260 -0.35 0.61 16.32
C ILE A 260 -1.73 -0.03 16.36
N VAL A 261 -1.84 -1.32 16.05
CA VAL A 261 -3.10 -2.06 16.20
C VAL A 261 -2.95 -3.10 17.30
N LEU A 262 -3.71 -2.94 18.37
CA LEU A 262 -3.58 -3.74 19.59
C LEU A 262 -4.67 -4.82 19.68
N PRO A 263 -4.37 -6.01 20.23
CA PRO A 263 -5.38 -6.98 20.62
C PRO A 263 -6.42 -6.35 21.55
N ASP A 264 -7.66 -6.83 21.47
CA ASP A 264 -8.76 -6.38 22.32
C ASP A 264 -9.66 -7.51 22.77
N ALA A 265 -9.10 -8.71 22.90
CA ALA A 265 -9.78 -9.87 23.42
C ALA A 265 -8.79 -10.69 24.23
N PRO A 266 -9.20 -11.21 25.41
CA PRO A 266 -8.47 -12.28 26.05
C PRO A 266 -8.47 -13.49 25.12
N VAL A 267 -7.33 -14.18 25.03
CA VAL A 267 -7.18 -15.40 24.25
C VAL A 267 -6.72 -16.49 25.22
N PRO A 268 -7.54 -17.53 25.48
CA PRO A 268 -7.22 -18.57 26.45
C PRO A 268 -5.83 -19.15 26.27
N GLY A 269 -5.02 -19.16 27.34
CA GLY A 269 -3.65 -19.67 27.32
C GLY A 269 -2.62 -18.73 26.68
N MET A 270 -3.02 -17.57 26.15
CA MET A 270 -2.13 -16.59 25.52
C MET A 270 -2.24 -15.21 26.17
N ILE A 271 -3.36 -14.51 26.00
CA ILE A 271 -3.56 -13.12 26.47
C ILE A 271 -4.64 -13.11 27.55
N GLY A 272 -4.34 -12.59 28.73
CA GLY A 272 -5.25 -12.54 29.87
C GLY A 272 -6.18 -11.32 29.89
N ASN A 273 -5.88 -10.28 29.13
CA ASN A 273 -6.50 -8.96 29.25
C ASN A 273 -7.01 -8.39 27.91
N ARG A 274 -7.39 -7.10 27.89
CA ARG A 274 -7.87 -6.38 26.70
C ARG A 274 -6.98 -5.15 26.42
N PRO A 275 -5.81 -5.34 25.79
CA PRO A 275 -4.79 -4.28 25.67
C PRO A 275 -5.31 -2.94 25.11
N PHE A 276 -6.09 -2.98 24.02
CA PHE A 276 -6.67 -1.76 23.44
C PHE A 276 -7.67 -1.05 24.37
N THR A 277 -8.60 -1.80 24.97
CA THR A 277 -9.59 -1.23 25.90
C THR A 277 -8.93 -0.60 27.12
N GLU A 278 -7.90 -1.25 27.68
CA GLU A 278 -7.15 -0.73 28.82
C GLU A 278 -6.44 0.58 28.48
N TRP A 279 -5.68 0.60 27.38
CA TRP A 279 -5.05 1.83 26.89
C TRP A 279 -6.08 2.95 26.67
N LYS A 280 -7.22 2.64 26.04
CA LYS A 280 -8.27 3.62 25.78
C LYS A 280 -8.84 4.20 27.08
N HIS A 281 -8.96 3.39 28.13
CA HIS A 281 -9.36 3.87 29.46
C HIS A 281 -8.29 4.77 30.09
N MET A 282 -7.01 4.42 29.96
CA MET A 282 -5.89 5.20 30.51
C MET A 282 -5.80 6.62 29.96
N ILE A 283 -6.17 6.82 28.68
CA ILE A 283 -6.20 8.16 28.06
C ILE A 283 -7.52 8.90 28.29
N GLY A 284 -8.42 8.37 29.13
CA GLY A 284 -9.71 8.98 29.47
C GLY A 284 -10.81 8.75 28.42
N GLY A 285 -10.63 7.77 27.52
CA GLY A 285 -11.58 7.41 26.45
C GLY A 285 -11.68 8.41 25.30
N ASN A 286 -11.26 9.66 25.53
CA ASN A 286 -11.28 10.75 24.56
C ASN A 286 -9.91 10.92 23.90
N THR A 287 -9.80 10.43 22.67
CA THR A 287 -8.57 10.57 21.90
C THR A 287 -8.28 12.00 21.51
N LYS A 288 -9.27 12.90 21.41
CA LYS A 288 -9.04 14.31 21.06
C LYS A 288 -8.43 15.14 22.20
N LYS A 289 -8.62 14.68 23.43
CA LYS A 289 -8.11 15.33 24.64
C LYS A 289 -7.61 14.24 25.58
N PRO A 290 -6.54 13.52 25.21
CA PRO A 290 -6.07 12.41 26.00
C PRO A 290 -5.60 12.95 27.35
N SER A 291 -6.11 12.36 28.45
CA SER A 291 -5.72 12.73 29.81
C SER A 291 -4.26 12.37 30.12
N LYS A 292 -3.71 11.40 29.38
CA LYS A 292 -2.36 10.87 29.53
C LYS A 292 -1.63 10.90 28.19
N LYS A 293 -0.39 11.40 28.19
CA LYS A 293 0.43 11.69 26.99
C LYS A 293 1.79 10.99 27.02
N ASP A 294 1.79 9.69 27.32
CA ASP A 294 3.03 8.89 27.46
C ASP A 294 3.48 8.27 26.13
N SER A 295 4.67 7.67 26.13
CA SER A 295 5.18 6.85 25.03
C SER A 295 4.65 5.42 25.11
N PHE A 296 4.53 4.75 23.97
CA PHE A 296 4.51 3.30 23.92
C PHE A 296 5.94 2.75 23.91
N PHE A 297 6.15 1.61 24.55
CA PHE A 297 7.40 0.86 24.48
C PHE A 297 7.06 -0.56 24.02
N ILE A 298 7.60 -0.98 22.88
CA ILE A 298 7.33 -2.30 22.31
C ILE A 298 8.62 -3.11 22.37
N ASN A 299 8.60 -4.24 23.08
CA ASN A 299 9.72 -5.17 23.07
C ASN A 299 9.59 -6.13 21.88
N ILE A 300 10.44 -5.96 20.87
CA ILE A 300 10.51 -6.79 19.68
C ILE A 300 11.83 -7.55 19.73
N ALA A 301 11.77 -8.88 19.80
CA ALA A 301 12.96 -9.73 19.88
C ALA A 301 13.97 -9.15 20.89
N GLY A 302 13.54 -9.08 22.16
CA GLY A 302 14.29 -8.67 23.35
C GLY A 302 14.79 -7.23 23.39
N ARG A 303 14.64 -6.46 22.31
CA ARG A 303 14.96 -5.03 22.26
C ARG A 303 13.69 -4.19 22.41
N GLU A 304 13.76 -3.20 23.29
CA GLU A 304 12.67 -2.24 23.48
C GLU A 304 12.78 -1.06 22.49
N TYR A 305 11.66 -0.71 21.86
CA TYR A 305 11.51 0.40 20.92
C TYR A 305 10.46 1.38 21.45
N GLU A 306 10.87 2.63 21.64
CA GLU A 306 9.99 3.71 22.07
C GLU A 306 9.25 4.33 20.87
N ILE A 307 7.94 4.52 21.02
CA ILE A 307 7.06 5.31 20.15
C ILE A 307 6.48 6.47 20.98
N PRO A 308 7.02 7.70 20.85
CA PRO A 308 6.63 8.82 21.68
C PRO A 308 5.22 9.34 21.36
N PHE A 309 4.67 10.13 22.30
CA PHE A 309 3.36 10.78 22.16
C PHE A 309 3.15 11.48 20.82
N SER A 310 4.17 12.20 20.33
CA SER A 310 4.10 12.93 19.07
C SER A 310 3.83 12.06 17.85
N ASP A 311 4.12 10.76 17.94
CA ASP A 311 4.04 9.86 16.80
C ASP A 311 2.72 9.12 16.81
N TRP A 312 2.28 8.63 17.96
CA TRP A 312 0.97 7.96 18.04
C TRP A 312 -0.18 8.96 18.21
N TYR A 313 0.05 10.23 18.53
CA TYR A 313 -0.99 11.27 18.55
C TYR A 313 -0.82 12.23 17.37
N ILE A 314 -1.66 12.10 16.34
CA ILE A 314 -1.57 12.86 15.09
C ILE A 314 -2.28 14.20 15.27
N THR A 315 -1.51 15.28 15.20
CA THR A 315 -1.98 16.68 15.33
C THR A 315 -2.04 17.44 14.00
N GLN A 316 -1.73 16.77 12.88
CA GLN A 316 -1.72 17.37 11.53
C GLN A 316 -2.79 16.70 10.65
N GLY A 317 -3.59 17.48 9.93
CA GLY A 317 -4.70 17.01 9.06
C GLY A 317 -6.04 17.70 9.34
N SER A 318 -7.04 17.59 8.46
CA SER A 318 -8.32 18.34 8.59
C SER A 318 -9.22 17.90 9.76
N ASP A 319 -8.86 16.81 10.46
CA ASP A 319 -9.44 16.33 11.73
C ASP A 319 -8.31 16.09 12.76
N SER A 320 -7.48 17.11 12.99
CA SER A 320 -6.18 17.15 13.69
C SER A 320 -6.11 16.70 15.17
N ASP A 321 -6.99 15.82 15.63
CA ASP A 321 -7.02 15.32 17.01
C ASP A 321 -7.36 13.82 17.03
N GLN A 322 -6.54 12.98 16.38
CA GLN A 322 -6.77 11.53 16.34
C GLN A 322 -5.55 10.73 16.81
N SER A 323 -5.81 9.70 17.61
CA SER A 323 -4.78 8.73 17.99
C SER A 323 -4.55 7.73 16.86
N CYS A 324 -3.29 7.50 16.52
CA CYS A 324 -2.84 6.41 15.66
C CYS A 324 -2.63 5.12 16.47
N VAL A 325 -3.68 4.72 17.18
CA VAL A 325 -3.79 3.45 17.91
C VAL A 325 -5.17 2.90 17.63
N GLN A 326 -5.25 1.65 17.18
CA GLN A 326 -6.48 1.03 16.70
C GLN A 326 -6.73 -0.33 17.38
N ARG A 327 -7.98 -0.74 17.33
CA ARG A 327 -8.46 -2.02 17.84
C ARG A 327 -8.25 -3.10 16.78
N MET A 328 -7.64 -4.22 17.16
CA MET A 328 -7.52 -5.39 16.29
C MET A 328 -8.91 -5.95 15.93
N PRO A 329 -9.23 -6.14 14.63
CA PRO A 329 -10.43 -6.84 14.19
C PRO A 329 -10.45 -8.29 14.68
N GLY A 330 -11.64 -8.86 14.88
CA GLY A 330 -11.79 -10.31 15.05
C GLY A 330 -11.16 -10.92 16.31
N GLY A 331 -10.58 -10.13 17.22
CA GLY A 331 -9.98 -10.64 18.46
C GLY A 331 -8.67 -11.42 18.25
N MET A 332 -7.98 -11.21 17.13
CA MET A 332 -6.71 -11.90 16.85
C MET A 332 -5.62 -11.52 17.87
N PRO A 333 -4.86 -12.50 18.41
CA PRO A 333 -3.78 -12.25 19.39
C PRO A 333 -2.49 -11.81 18.69
N MET A 334 -2.53 -10.68 18.00
CA MET A 334 -1.40 -10.13 17.26
C MET A 334 -1.36 -8.61 17.38
N VAL A 335 -0.19 -8.03 17.07
CA VAL A 335 0.00 -6.57 17.00
C VAL A 335 0.31 -6.22 15.54
N LEU A 336 -0.28 -5.14 15.01
CA LEU A 336 0.26 -4.51 13.80
C LEU A 336 1.04 -3.28 14.20
N ILE A 337 2.25 -3.15 13.66
CA ILE A 337 3.16 -2.05 13.94
C ILE A 337 3.35 -1.29 12.64
N GLY A 338 2.61 -0.18 12.55
CA GLY A 338 2.55 0.65 11.37
C GLY A 338 3.63 1.73 11.28
N ASP A 339 3.30 2.76 10.50
CA ASP A 339 4.15 3.95 10.25
C ASP A 339 4.76 4.58 11.51
N VAL A 340 4.06 4.56 12.64
CA VAL A 340 4.59 5.08 13.91
C VAL A 340 6.00 4.57 14.23
N LEU A 341 6.34 3.33 13.86
CA LEU A 341 7.68 2.76 14.00
C LEU A 341 8.62 3.26 12.90
N PHE A 342 8.18 3.20 11.63
CA PHE A 342 8.99 3.58 10.46
C PHE A 342 9.42 5.06 10.47
N ARG A 343 8.71 5.95 11.18
CA ARG A 343 9.14 7.35 11.38
C ARG A 343 10.38 7.51 12.26
N ARG A 344 10.58 6.57 13.19
CA ARG A 344 11.66 6.61 14.20
C ARG A 344 12.79 5.65 13.92
N TYR A 345 12.49 4.56 13.23
CA TYR A 345 13.41 3.47 13.01
C TYR A 345 13.52 3.14 11.52
N VAL A 346 14.74 2.85 11.09
CA VAL A 346 14.98 2.23 9.79
C VAL A 346 14.78 0.74 9.93
N VAL A 347 13.89 0.19 9.11
CA VAL A 347 13.60 -1.25 9.09
C VAL A 347 14.15 -1.85 7.80
N MET A 348 15.09 -2.77 7.94
CA MET A 348 15.67 -3.55 6.84
C MET A 348 14.97 -4.90 6.75
N PHE A 349 14.62 -5.29 5.53
CA PHE A 349 14.04 -6.58 5.16
C PHE A 349 15.00 -7.29 4.21
N ASP A 350 15.70 -8.31 4.69
CA ASP A 350 16.58 -9.14 3.88
C ASP A 350 15.94 -10.51 3.63
N LEU A 351 15.43 -10.67 2.40
CA LEU A 351 14.61 -11.80 1.96
C LEU A 351 15.44 -12.88 1.25
N THR A 352 16.77 -12.83 1.35
CA THR A 352 17.67 -13.76 0.67
C THR A 352 17.54 -15.21 1.16
N THR A 353 17.00 -15.41 2.35
CA THR A 353 16.75 -16.73 2.95
C THR A 353 15.36 -17.30 2.63
N PHE A 354 14.48 -16.55 1.97
CA PHE A 354 13.16 -17.04 1.54
C PHE A 354 13.31 -18.30 0.66
N PRO A 355 12.50 -19.37 0.86
CA PRO A 355 11.25 -19.44 1.64
C PRO A 355 11.41 -19.71 3.15
N GLY A 356 12.64 -19.72 3.68
CA GLY A 356 12.88 -19.78 5.12
C GLY A 356 12.60 -18.43 5.81
N PRO A 357 12.75 -18.36 7.15
CA PRO A 357 12.66 -17.12 7.91
C PRO A 357 13.53 -16.03 7.31
N VAL A 358 12.94 -14.87 7.00
CA VAL A 358 13.66 -13.73 6.45
C VAL A 358 14.24 -12.89 7.56
N THR A 359 15.34 -12.20 7.27
CA THR A 359 16.06 -11.40 8.26
C THR A 359 15.47 -10.00 8.33
N ILE A 360 15.14 -9.54 9.54
CA ILE A 360 14.62 -8.20 9.82
C ILE A 360 15.64 -7.45 10.65
N GLY A 361 16.02 -6.25 10.20
CA GLY A 361 16.87 -5.33 10.96
C GLY A 361 16.10 -4.11 11.40
N ILE A 362 16.26 -3.67 12.64
CA ILE A 362 15.65 -2.44 13.15
C ILE A 362 16.72 -1.60 13.84
N ALA A 363 16.85 -0.35 13.43
CA ALA A 363 17.83 0.59 13.98
C ALA A 363 17.22 1.98 14.12
N LYS A 364 17.69 2.76 15.11
CA LYS A 364 17.22 4.14 15.29
C LYS A 364 17.62 4.98 14.09
N ARG A 365 16.66 5.70 13.51
CA ARG A 365 16.90 6.57 12.35
C ARG A 365 17.82 7.72 12.76
N ASN A 366 18.80 8.03 11.92
CA ASN A 366 19.62 9.22 12.05
C ASN A 366 18.77 10.46 11.69
N PRO A 367 18.50 11.38 12.64
CA PRO A 367 17.70 12.57 12.35
C PRO A 367 18.40 13.55 11.40
N HIS A 368 19.72 13.43 11.22
CA HIS A 368 20.52 14.27 10.32
C HIS A 368 20.75 13.63 8.95
N TYR A 369 20.25 12.41 8.72
CA TYR A 369 20.33 11.77 7.42
C TYR A 369 19.53 12.57 6.39
N LYS A 370 20.16 12.84 5.24
CA LYS A 370 19.54 13.57 4.14
C LYS A 370 18.80 12.58 3.25
N LEU A 371 17.46 12.61 3.33
CA LEU A 371 16.61 11.82 2.45
C LEU A 371 16.81 12.22 0.99
N SER A 372 16.75 11.23 0.12
CA SER A 372 16.78 11.43 -1.31
C SER A 372 15.53 12.20 -1.77
N SER A 373 15.71 13.24 -2.56
CA SER A 373 14.59 14.03 -3.14
C SER A 373 14.24 13.61 -4.58
N LYS A 374 15.11 12.79 -5.19
CA LYS A 374 14.96 12.22 -6.53
C LYS A 374 15.53 10.81 -6.52
N HIS A 375 15.40 10.12 -7.62
CA HIS A 375 16.13 8.87 -7.80
C HIS A 375 17.64 9.10 -7.69
N GLU A 376 18.34 8.38 -6.80
CA GLU A 376 19.77 8.56 -6.58
C GLU A 376 20.53 7.24 -6.69
N TYR A 377 21.33 7.13 -7.76
CA TYR A 377 22.23 6.00 -7.98
C TYR A 377 23.35 5.95 -6.94
N VAL A 378 23.58 4.75 -6.40
CA VAL A 378 24.59 4.52 -5.38
C VAL A 378 25.68 3.59 -5.92
N SER A 379 26.75 4.18 -6.44
CA SER A 379 27.96 3.40 -6.81
C SER A 379 28.83 3.06 -5.60
N LYS A 380 28.89 3.99 -4.64
CA LYS A 380 29.57 3.88 -3.34
C LYS A 380 28.86 4.81 -2.36
N ILE A 381 28.33 4.27 -1.28
CA ILE A 381 27.95 5.08 -0.11
C ILE A 381 29.25 5.41 0.61
N ALA A 382 29.45 6.68 0.99
CA ALA A 382 30.52 7.06 1.89
C ALA A 382 30.20 6.53 3.29
N ALA A 383 30.24 5.21 3.46
CA ALA A 383 29.96 4.58 4.73
C ALA A 383 31.02 5.04 5.72
N HIS A 384 30.61 5.77 6.76
CA HIS A 384 31.42 5.80 7.98
C HIS A 384 31.49 4.36 8.47
N LYS A 385 32.71 3.80 8.53
CA LYS A 385 33.00 2.37 8.79
C LYS A 385 32.66 1.95 10.23
N GLN A 386 31.45 2.19 10.69
CA GLN A 386 30.86 1.47 11.80
C GLN A 386 30.05 0.35 11.16
N PRO A 387 30.55 -0.90 11.11
CA PRO A 387 29.69 -2.00 10.72
C PRO A 387 28.46 -1.97 11.63
N ALA A 388 27.26 -2.10 11.07
CA ALA A 388 26.06 -2.26 11.87
C ALA A 388 26.34 -3.40 12.87
N GLN A 389 26.47 -3.07 14.16
CA GLN A 389 26.64 -4.11 15.17
C GLN A 389 25.32 -4.85 15.23
N VAL A 390 25.42 -6.16 15.00
CA VAL A 390 24.28 -7.06 14.92
C VAL A 390 24.12 -7.72 16.27
N ILE A 391 23.01 -7.41 16.94
CA ILE A 391 22.56 -8.18 18.10
C ILE A 391 21.64 -9.28 17.57
N THR A 392 22.09 -10.54 17.65
CA THR A 392 21.33 -11.72 17.20
C THR A 392 20.59 -12.38 18.35
N GLU A 393 19.29 -12.55 18.21
CA GLU A 393 18.51 -13.41 19.11
C GLU A 393 18.27 -14.83 18.57
N THR A 394 18.46 -15.05 17.26
CA THR A 394 18.07 -16.32 16.62
C THR A 394 19.27 -17.06 16.01
N LYS A 395 19.38 -18.37 16.29
CA LYS A 395 20.39 -19.27 15.69
C LYS A 395 20.25 -19.39 14.16
N ALA A 396 19.11 -18.97 13.59
CA ALA A 396 18.84 -18.96 12.16
C ALA A 396 19.73 -17.94 11.41
N ILE A 397 20.20 -16.90 12.09
CA ILE A 397 21.11 -15.91 11.50
C ILE A 397 22.55 -16.43 11.60
N LYS A 398 23.27 -16.42 10.48
CA LYS A 398 24.69 -16.83 10.46
C LYS A 398 25.50 -15.92 11.40
N LYS A 399 26.34 -16.53 12.25
CA LYS A 399 27.33 -15.80 13.07
C LYS A 399 28.17 -14.90 12.15
N GLY A 400 28.26 -13.60 12.49
CA GLY A 400 28.94 -12.61 11.65
C GLY A 400 28.12 -12.13 10.44
N TYR A 401 26.79 -12.19 10.51
CA TYR A 401 25.94 -11.54 9.52
C TYR A 401 26.27 -10.05 9.43
N HIS A 402 26.38 -9.53 8.21
CA HIS A 402 26.58 -8.12 7.92
C HIS A 402 25.42 -7.64 7.05
N ALA A 403 24.74 -6.57 7.49
CA ALA A 403 23.73 -5.91 6.69
C ALA A 403 24.32 -5.48 5.34
N ALA A 404 23.63 -5.81 4.25
CA ALA A 404 24.08 -5.44 2.92
C ALA A 404 23.93 -3.93 2.71
N ILE A 405 24.80 -3.38 1.86
CA ILE A 405 24.75 -1.95 1.51
C ILE A 405 23.73 -1.75 0.39
N ALA A 406 22.88 -0.73 0.55
CA ALA A 406 21.93 -0.33 -0.49
C ALA A 406 22.66 0.03 -1.79
N SER A 407 22.12 -0.46 -2.90
CA SER A 407 22.63 -0.19 -4.25
C SER A 407 21.88 0.98 -4.92
N ASP A 408 20.78 1.42 -4.33
CA ASP A 408 19.90 2.44 -4.90
C ASP A 408 19.01 3.07 -3.81
N ARG A 409 18.66 4.35 -3.96
CA ARG A 409 17.75 5.09 -3.06
C ARG A 409 16.58 5.66 -3.86
N VAL A 410 15.40 5.12 -3.59
CA VAL A 410 14.15 5.50 -4.23
C VAL A 410 13.36 6.41 -3.30
N PRO A 411 13.13 7.68 -3.67
CA PRO A 411 12.34 8.59 -2.87
C PRO A 411 10.87 8.16 -2.89
N THR A 412 10.20 8.33 -1.75
CA THR A 412 8.76 8.11 -1.64
C THR A 412 8.09 9.34 -1.04
N VAL A 413 6.89 9.62 -1.51
CA VAL A 413 6.09 10.74 -1.01
C VAL A 413 5.26 10.23 0.17
N ASN A 414 5.44 10.83 1.34
CA ASN A 414 4.58 10.60 2.49
C ASN A 414 3.37 11.54 2.38
N HIS A 415 2.17 10.96 2.32
CA HIS A 415 0.91 11.70 2.36
C HIS A 415 0.26 11.54 3.73
N GLU A 416 0.13 12.66 4.45
CA GLU A 416 -0.56 12.75 5.74
C GLU A 416 -0.12 11.70 6.78
N ASN A 417 1.13 11.26 6.76
CA ASN A 417 1.64 10.24 7.68
C ASN A 417 0.91 8.90 7.62
N THR A 418 0.21 8.64 6.51
CA THR A 418 -0.67 7.48 6.40
C THR A 418 -0.49 6.67 5.13
N GLN A 419 0.05 7.27 4.06
CA GLN A 419 0.19 6.61 2.75
C GLN A 419 1.51 6.98 2.08
N TYR A 420 2.21 5.96 1.58
CA TYR A 420 3.51 6.08 0.92
C TYR A 420 3.40 5.86 -0.57
N PHE A 421 3.75 6.86 -1.38
CA PHE A 421 3.70 6.74 -2.83
C PHE A 421 5.09 6.65 -3.43
N VAL A 422 5.27 5.64 -4.29
CA VAL A 422 6.50 5.41 -5.05
C VAL A 422 6.18 5.37 -6.55
N ASN A 423 7.08 5.92 -7.36
CA ASN A 423 6.92 5.89 -8.80
C ASN A 423 7.46 4.58 -9.38
N VAL A 424 6.58 3.80 -10.01
CA VAL A 424 6.94 2.68 -10.87
C VAL A 424 6.68 3.05 -12.33
N SER A 425 7.39 2.43 -13.27
CA SER A 425 7.14 2.65 -14.71
C SER A 425 6.84 1.34 -15.43
N ILE A 426 5.76 1.31 -16.21
CA ILE A 426 5.27 0.10 -16.87
C ILE A 426 5.21 0.31 -18.39
N GLY A 427 5.67 -0.67 -19.16
CA GLY A 427 5.48 -0.74 -20.60
C GLY A 427 6.52 -0.05 -21.46
N THR A 428 6.31 -0.14 -22.78
CA THR A 428 7.17 0.48 -23.81
C THR A 428 6.31 1.26 -24.83
N PRO A 429 6.34 2.60 -24.85
CA PRO A 429 7.07 3.49 -23.94
C PRO A 429 6.60 3.39 -22.48
N ARG A 430 7.48 3.78 -21.56
CA ARG A 430 7.26 3.71 -20.11
C ARG A 430 6.15 4.65 -19.66
N GLN A 431 5.16 4.11 -18.96
CA GLN A 431 4.08 4.86 -18.31
C GLN A 431 4.39 4.95 -16.81
N LYS A 432 4.62 6.16 -16.30
CA LYS A 432 4.89 6.41 -14.87
C LYS A 432 3.60 6.30 -14.06
N MET A 433 3.64 5.55 -12.97
CA MET A 433 2.51 5.25 -12.10
C MET A 433 2.93 5.50 -10.64
N PRO A 434 2.39 6.51 -9.96
CA PRO A 434 2.59 6.67 -8.52
C PRO A 434 1.69 5.69 -7.77
N VAL A 435 2.27 4.67 -7.14
CA VAL A 435 1.55 3.56 -6.50
C VAL A 435 1.83 3.55 -5.01
N ILE A 436 0.90 3.00 -4.22
CA ILE A 436 1.11 2.83 -2.78
C ILE A 436 2.21 1.79 -2.56
N PHE A 437 3.19 2.11 -1.73
CA PHE A 437 4.17 1.17 -1.21
C PHE A 437 3.64 0.50 0.06
N ASP A 438 3.65 -0.83 0.09
CA ASP A 438 3.02 -1.60 1.16
C ASP A 438 3.82 -2.87 1.48
N THR A 439 4.44 -2.94 2.66
CA THR A 439 5.16 -4.14 3.13
C THR A 439 4.23 -5.25 3.62
N GLY A 440 2.97 -4.95 3.92
CA GLY A 440 1.95 -5.90 4.35
C GLY A 440 1.25 -6.64 3.21
N SER A 441 1.35 -6.16 1.97
CA SER A 441 0.81 -6.85 0.78
C SER A 441 1.89 -7.39 -0.14
N SER A 442 1.58 -8.51 -0.79
CA SER A 442 2.50 -9.23 -1.69
C SER A 442 2.17 -8.98 -3.16
N VAL A 443 1.35 -7.95 -3.43
CA VAL A 443 0.65 -7.78 -4.69
C VAL A 443 1.19 -6.58 -5.45
N PHE A 444 1.56 -6.78 -6.71
CA PHE A 444 1.76 -5.68 -7.64
C PHE A 444 0.57 -5.53 -8.60
N GLY A 445 -0.16 -4.42 -8.48
CA GLY A 445 -1.30 -4.13 -9.32
C GLY A 445 -1.52 -2.64 -9.54
N VAL A 446 -1.91 -2.25 -10.75
CA VAL A 446 -2.18 -0.85 -11.11
C VAL A 446 -3.58 -0.67 -11.65
N PHE A 447 -4.19 0.46 -11.34
CA PHE A 447 -5.46 0.85 -11.94
C PHE A 447 -5.26 1.07 -13.44
N SER A 448 -5.99 0.29 -14.23
CA SER A 448 -5.89 0.26 -15.68
C SER A 448 -7.11 0.92 -16.30
N ARG A 449 -6.91 1.55 -17.46
CA ARG A 449 -8.00 1.82 -18.40
C ARG A 449 -8.56 0.51 -18.95
N CYS A 450 -9.78 0.56 -19.45
CA CYS A 450 -10.42 -0.58 -20.11
C CYS A 450 -9.60 -1.06 -21.31
N MET A 451 -9.50 -2.38 -21.45
CA MET A 451 -9.11 -3.00 -22.72
C MET A 451 -10.32 -3.08 -23.65
N PRO A 452 -10.13 -3.14 -24.99
CA PRO A 452 -11.23 -3.36 -25.92
C PRO A 452 -11.97 -4.68 -25.64
N GLU A 453 -13.29 -4.71 -25.84
CA GLU A 453 -14.11 -5.91 -25.62
C GLU A 453 -13.65 -7.11 -26.48
N SER A 454 -13.20 -6.86 -27.72
CA SER A 454 -12.64 -7.91 -28.57
C SER A 454 -11.41 -8.56 -27.94
N VAL A 455 -10.51 -7.76 -27.37
CA VAL A 455 -9.33 -8.25 -26.66
C VAL A 455 -9.74 -9.04 -25.43
N ALA A 456 -10.73 -8.55 -24.66
CA ALA A 456 -11.27 -9.25 -23.51
C ALA A 456 -11.87 -10.61 -23.89
N ALA A 457 -12.61 -10.69 -25.01
CA ALA A 457 -13.13 -11.94 -25.54
C ALA A 457 -12.01 -12.90 -25.98
N ASP A 458 -11.01 -12.40 -26.70
CA ASP A 458 -9.88 -13.20 -27.22
C ASP A 458 -9.05 -13.83 -26.09
N ILE A 459 -8.86 -13.11 -24.98
CA ILE A 459 -8.17 -13.64 -23.79
C ILE A 459 -9.10 -14.44 -22.86
N GLY A 460 -10.37 -14.63 -23.24
CA GLY A 460 -11.32 -15.44 -22.50
C GLY A 460 -11.84 -14.81 -21.21
N LEU A 461 -12.01 -13.48 -21.21
CA LEU A 461 -12.57 -12.65 -20.13
C LEU A 461 -13.74 -11.74 -20.62
N PRO A 462 -14.74 -12.25 -21.36
CA PRO A 462 -15.77 -11.42 -22.01
C PRO A 462 -16.73 -10.67 -21.06
N GLY A 463 -16.59 -10.84 -19.74
CA GLY A 463 -17.42 -10.18 -18.72
C GLY A 463 -16.63 -9.38 -17.68
N ILE A 464 -15.36 -9.05 -17.96
CA ILE A 464 -14.56 -8.27 -17.01
C ILE A 464 -15.19 -6.89 -16.78
N GLN A 465 -15.61 -6.63 -15.54
CA GLN A 465 -16.18 -5.32 -15.18
C GLN A 465 -15.11 -4.25 -15.33
N CYS A 466 -15.38 -3.25 -16.17
CA CYS A 466 -14.54 -2.08 -16.30
C CYS A 466 -15.28 -0.81 -15.87
N VAL A 467 -14.98 -0.38 -14.64
CA VAL A 467 -15.49 0.87 -14.06
C VAL A 467 -14.54 2.02 -14.38
N PHE A 468 -13.25 1.71 -14.58
CA PHE A 468 -12.19 2.69 -14.75
C PHE A 468 -11.80 2.86 -16.22
N GLY A 469 -12.31 3.90 -16.88
CA GLY A 469 -11.88 4.27 -18.23
C GLY A 469 -12.99 4.37 -19.27
N GLN A 470 -14.25 4.52 -18.85
CA GLN A 470 -15.29 5.05 -19.72
C GLN A 470 -15.03 6.55 -19.97
N GLU A 471 -13.99 6.89 -20.74
CA GLU A 471 -13.99 8.14 -21.49
C GLU A 471 -15.10 7.99 -22.56
N ALA A 472 -16.31 8.36 -22.16
CA ALA A 472 -17.40 8.83 -23.01
C ALA A 472 -17.36 8.39 -24.48
N GLU A 473 -17.92 7.23 -24.81
CA GLU A 473 -18.49 7.02 -26.17
C GLU A 473 -19.51 8.12 -26.51
N SER A 474 -20.06 8.80 -25.49
CA SER A 474 -20.89 9.99 -25.62
C SER A 474 -20.14 11.22 -26.18
N ALA A 475 -18.82 11.33 -26.04
CA ALA A 475 -18.04 12.44 -26.57
C ALA A 475 -17.93 12.37 -28.11
N LYS A 476 -17.69 11.18 -28.67
CA LYS A 476 -17.67 10.95 -30.13
C LYS A 476 -19.03 11.20 -30.79
N ARG A 477 -20.15 10.88 -30.11
CA ARG A 477 -21.50 11.21 -30.58
C ARG A 477 -21.75 12.73 -30.57
N SER A 478 -21.23 13.44 -29.57
CA SER A 478 -21.42 14.89 -29.44
C SER A 478 -20.62 15.71 -30.47
N ASP A 479 -19.41 15.27 -30.82
CA ASP A 479 -18.58 15.94 -31.84
C ASP A 479 -19.11 15.70 -33.25
N GLY A 480 -19.61 14.50 -33.55
CA GLY A 480 -20.32 14.21 -34.80
C GLY A 480 -21.61 15.02 -34.96
N ALA A 481 -22.35 15.24 -33.87
CA ALA A 481 -23.55 16.09 -33.88
C ALA A 481 -23.22 17.57 -34.04
N LYS A 482 -22.17 18.07 -33.38
CA LYS A 482 -21.69 19.46 -33.53
C LYS A 482 -21.16 19.75 -34.93
N ALA A 483 -20.41 18.82 -35.53
CA ALA A 483 -19.92 18.94 -36.91
C ALA A 483 -21.09 19.04 -37.92
N ARG A 484 -22.10 18.17 -37.79
CA ARG A 484 -23.31 18.21 -38.63
C ARG A 484 -24.13 19.49 -38.43
N LEU A 485 -24.18 20.03 -37.22
CA LEU A 485 -24.87 21.29 -36.93
C LEU A 485 -24.13 22.51 -37.53
N GLN A 486 -22.80 22.53 -37.45
CA GLN A 486 -21.97 23.58 -38.08
C GLN A 486 -22.10 23.56 -39.60
N GLU A 487 -22.13 22.39 -40.22
CA GLU A 487 -22.31 22.25 -41.67
C GLU A 487 -23.70 22.74 -42.12
N ARG A 488 -24.76 22.40 -41.37
CA ARG A 488 -26.12 22.92 -41.60
C ARG A 488 -26.22 24.44 -41.43
N MET A 489 -25.53 25.02 -40.44
CA MET A 489 -25.49 26.47 -40.26
C MET A 489 -24.74 27.18 -41.40
N ARG A 490 -23.61 26.63 -41.86
CA ARG A 490 -22.87 27.17 -43.03
C ARG A 490 -23.71 27.13 -44.30
N ALA A 491 -24.44 26.04 -44.54
CA ALA A 491 -25.35 25.93 -45.68
C ALA A 491 -26.48 26.99 -45.61
N LYS A 492 -27.10 27.19 -44.43
CA LYS A 492 -28.12 28.23 -44.24
C LYS A 492 -27.57 29.64 -44.44
N LEU A 493 -26.37 29.93 -43.93
CA LEU A 493 -25.71 31.23 -44.13
C LEU A 493 -25.41 31.50 -45.61
N ALA A 494 -24.98 30.48 -46.36
CA ALA A 494 -24.71 30.61 -47.79
C ALA A 494 -25.98 30.91 -48.60
N VAL A 495 -27.12 30.35 -48.21
CA VAL A 495 -28.43 30.67 -48.83
C VAL A 495 -28.88 32.08 -48.49
N LEU A 496 -28.73 32.51 -47.23
CA LEU A 496 -29.05 33.88 -46.79
C LEU A 496 -28.19 34.91 -47.50
N ARG A 497 -26.89 34.64 -47.66
CA ARG A 497 -25.96 35.53 -48.37
C ARG A 497 -26.35 35.68 -49.85
N ARG A 498 -26.68 34.58 -50.54
CA ARG A 498 -27.18 34.65 -51.92
C ARG A 498 -28.47 35.44 -52.05
N ARG A 499 -29.40 35.32 -51.10
CA ARG A 499 -30.64 36.10 -51.07
C ARG A 499 -30.38 37.59 -50.81
N HIS A 500 -29.46 37.91 -49.92
CA HIS A 500 -29.03 39.27 -49.65
C HIS A 500 -28.38 39.92 -50.88
N ASP A 501 -27.48 39.20 -51.55
CA ASP A 501 -26.79 39.70 -52.75
C ASP A 501 -27.77 39.90 -53.92
N ALA A 502 -28.75 39.01 -54.10
CA ALA A 502 -29.83 39.19 -55.07
C ALA A 502 -30.74 40.39 -54.74
N ALA A 503 -31.02 40.64 -53.46
CA ALA A 503 -31.79 41.80 -53.02
C ALA A 503 -31.03 43.13 -53.20
N LEU A 504 -29.69 43.11 -53.10
CA LEU A 504 -28.84 44.26 -53.40
C LEU A 504 -28.79 44.57 -54.90
N GLN A 505 -28.79 43.54 -55.76
CA GLN A 505 -28.86 43.72 -57.22
C GLN A 505 -30.21 44.31 -57.67
N GLN A 506 -31.31 44.05 -56.96
CA GLN A 506 -32.62 44.66 -57.23
C GLN A 506 -32.77 46.10 -56.71
N LYS A 507 -31.85 46.57 -55.83
CA LYS A 507 -31.89 47.91 -55.23
C LYS A 507 -30.89 48.90 -55.82
N GLN A 508 -30.17 48.56 -56.90
CA GLN A 508 -29.36 49.55 -57.61
C GLN A 508 -30.28 50.49 -58.42
N PRO A 509 -30.32 51.80 -58.11
CA PRO A 509 -31.03 52.76 -58.93
C PRO A 509 -30.31 52.92 -60.26
N SER A 510 -31.06 52.88 -61.35
CA SER A 510 -30.61 53.17 -62.70
C SER A 510 -30.04 54.60 -62.78
N ALA A 511 -28.72 54.72 -62.65
CA ALA A 511 -27.99 55.92 -63.05
C ALA A 511 -27.89 55.89 -64.58
N GLY A 512 -28.50 56.91 -65.21
CA GLY A 512 -28.97 56.89 -66.59
C GLY A 512 -27.90 56.91 -67.68
N ARG A 513 -28.37 56.68 -68.92
CA ARG A 513 -27.69 57.08 -70.15
C ARG A 513 -28.60 58.04 -70.91
N ALA A 514 -28.03 59.21 -71.21
CA ALA A 514 -28.42 60.25 -72.18
C ALA A 514 -29.75 60.97 -71.94
#